data_AF-A0A146KXL2-F1
#
_entry.id   AF-A0A146KXL2-F1
#
_cell.length_a   1.000
_cell.length_b   1.000
_cell.length_c   1.000
_cell.angle_alpha   90.00
_cell.angle_beta   90.00
_cell.angle_gamma   90.00
#
_symmetry.space_group_name_H-M   'P 1'
#
loop_
_entity.id
_entity.type
_entity.pdbx_description
1 polymer ?
#
loop_
_entity_poly.entity_id
_entity_poly.type
_entity_poly.pdbx_seq_one_letter_code
_entity_poly.pdbx_strand_id
1 'polypeptide(L)'
;GGFRAAAGNVWGPSILLDRDVVLVTFNYRLGMMGFLSFGDSVMPGNNGLKDQTLALQWVKNHIADFGGDPNKVTIAGMSAGGASVHYHMLSPLSKGYNNRKFA
;
A
#
# COMPACT_ATOMS: atom_id res chain seq x y z
N GLY A 1 12.63 -2.48 -1.18
CA GLY A 1 13.03 -3.21 -2.39
C GLY A 1 13.06 -2.38 -3.67
N GLY A 2 13.24 -1.06 -3.61
CA GLY A 2 13.50 -0.22 -4.79
C GLY A 2 12.51 -0.35 -5.95
N PHE A 3 11.24 -0.67 -5.68
CA PHE A 3 10.21 -0.99 -6.70
C PHE A 3 10.55 -2.18 -7.62
N ARG A 4 11.57 -2.98 -7.30
CA ARG A 4 12.09 -4.06 -8.15
C ARG A 4 12.00 -5.43 -7.51
N ALA A 5 12.03 -5.50 -6.18
CA ALA A 5 12.10 -6.75 -5.43
C ALA A 5 11.43 -6.63 -4.05
N ALA A 6 11.35 -7.78 -3.36
CA ALA A 6 10.66 -8.04 -2.08
C ALA A 6 9.17 -8.42 -2.24
N ALA A 7 8.60 -8.90 -1.14
CA ALA A 7 7.21 -9.35 -1.04
C ALA A 7 6.64 -8.99 0.34
N GLY A 8 5.31 -8.99 0.46
CA GLY A 8 4.60 -8.63 1.69
C GLY A 8 4.84 -9.59 2.86
N ASN A 9 5.21 -10.84 2.58
CA ASN A 9 5.51 -11.85 3.60
C ASN A 9 6.89 -11.66 4.29
N VAL A 10 7.71 -10.72 3.81
CA VAL A 10 9.00 -10.39 4.45
C VAL A 10 8.77 -9.71 5.82
N TRP A 11 7.63 -9.05 5.99
CA TRP A 11 7.23 -8.47 7.27
C TRP A 11 6.41 -9.48 8.06
N GLY A 12 7.10 -10.21 8.92
CA GLY A 12 6.47 -11.15 9.84
C GLY A 12 5.62 -10.45 10.90
N PRO A 13 4.57 -11.11 11.39
CA PRO A 13 3.62 -10.50 12.33
C PRO A 13 4.15 -10.37 13.77
N SER A 14 5.30 -10.97 14.07
CA SER A 14 5.77 -11.30 15.42
C SER A 14 5.96 -10.11 16.38
N ILE A 15 6.16 -8.89 15.89
CA ILE A 15 6.36 -7.71 16.76
C ILE A 15 5.05 -6.92 16.94
N LEU A 16 4.15 -6.97 15.96
CA LEU A 16 2.94 -6.15 15.95
C LEU A 16 1.70 -6.87 16.49
N LEU A 17 1.66 -8.21 16.46
CA LEU A 17 0.52 -8.97 17.01
C LEU A 17 0.44 -8.97 18.54
N ASP A 18 1.49 -8.54 19.24
CA ASP A 18 1.44 -8.29 20.70
C ASP A 18 0.68 -6.99 21.05
N ARG A 19 0.10 -6.32 20.05
CA ARG A 19 -0.70 -5.11 20.17
C ARG A 19 -2.09 -5.35 19.60
N ASP A 20 -3.06 -4.59 20.09
CA ASP A 20 -4.44 -4.62 19.58
C ASP A 20 -4.54 -3.88 18.24
N VAL A 21 -3.99 -4.51 17.20
CA VAL A 21 -3.96 -3.98 15.83
C VAL A 21 -4.20 -5.10 14.82
N VAL A 22 -4.87 -4.76 13.72
CA VAL A 22 -4.94 -5.65 12.55
C VAL A 22 -3.82 -5.29 11.59
N LEU A 23 -2.89 -6.22 11.38
CA LEU A 23 -1.79 -6.06 10.42
C LEU A 23 -2.21 -6.57 9.04
N VAL A 24 -2.12 -5.70 8.03
CA VAL A 24 -2.31 -6.06 6.62
C VAL A 24 -1.01 -5.86 5.86
N THR A 25 -0.50 -6.93 5.25
CA THR A 25 0.59 -6.87 4.27
C THR A 25 0.08 -7.39 2.93
N PHE A 26 0.62 -6.86 1.84
CA PHE A 26 0.18 -7.22 0.50
C PHE A 26 1.31 -7.06 -0.51
N ASN A 27 1.12 -7.67 -1.67
CA ASN A 27 2.02 -7.54 -2.81
C ASN A 27 1.46 -6.53 -3.81
N TYR A 28 2.35 -5.87 -4.53
CA TYR A 28 2.02 -5.04 -5.69
C TYR A 28 3.01 -5.35 -6.82
N ARG A 29 2.66 -5.02 -8.06
CA ARG A 29 3.55 -5.30 -9.20
C ARG A 29 4.86 -4.53 -9.10
N LEU A 30 5.96 -5.20 -9.45
CA LEU A 30 7.33 -4.67 -9.37
C LEU A 30 7.97 -4.59 -10.77
N GLY A 31 9.09 -3.86 -10.84
CA GLY A 31 9.90 -3.71 -12.04
C GLY A 31 9.08 -3.20 -13.22
N MET A 32 9.37 -3.73 -14.41
CA MET A 32 8.69 -3.34 -15.64
C MET A 32 7.18 -3.62 -15.58
N MET A 33 6.76 -4.73 -14.98
CA MET A 33 5.33 -5.06 -14.87
C MET A 33 4.54 -4.06 -14.01
N GLY A 34 5.19 -3.43 -13.04
CA GLY A 34 4.56 -2.44 -12.17
C GLY A 34 4.69 -1.00 -12.66
N PHE A 35 5.77 -0.67 -13.39
CA PHE A 35 6.15 0.73 -13.58
C PHE A 35 6.52 1.11 -15.01
N LEU A 36 6.38 0.21 -15.99
CA LEU A 36 6.56 0.58 -17.40
C LEU A 36 5.53 1.64 -17.82
N SER A 37 5.99 2.66 -18.53
CA SER A 37 5.18 3.73 -19.11
C SER A 37 5.70 4.08 -20.50
N PHE A 38 4.79 4.27 -21.46
CA PHE A 38 5.12 4.87 -22.76
C PHE A 38 4.82 6.38 -22.80
N GLY A 39 4.31 6.95 -21.70
CA GLY A 39 3.94 8.37 -21.64
C GLY A 39 2.66 8.71 -22.40
N ASP A 40 1.93 7.70 -22.88
CA ASP A 40 0.65 7.84 -23.57
C ASP A 40 -0.54 7.45 -22.65
N SER A 41 -1.76 7.59 -23.18
CA SER A 41 -2.98 7.26 -22.46
C SER A 41 -3.24 5.76 -22.33
N VAL A 42 -2.63 4.93 -23.18
CA VAL A 42 -2.84 3.47 -23.20
C VAL A 42 -2.02 2.81 -22.09
N MET A 43 -0.79 3.26 -21.89
CA MET A 43 0.11 2.76 -20.87
C MET A 43 0.79 3.90 -20.11
N PRO A 44 0.03 4.63 -19.27
CA PRO A 44 0.53 5.78 -18.52
C PRO A 44 1.49 5.40 -17.38
N GLY A 45 1.58 4.11 -17.04
CA GLY A 45 2.44 3.57 -15.98
C GLY A 45 1.85 3.64 -14.57
N ASN A 46 2.73 3.53 -13.58
CA ASN A 46 2.43 3.51 -12.14
C ASN A 46 1.41 2.44 -11.73
N ASN A 47 1.39 1.31 -12.45
CA ASN A 47 0.51 0.19 -12.17
C ASN A 47 0.74 -0.41 -10.77
N GLY A 48 1.98 -0.43 -10.28
CA GLY A 48 2.29 -0.84 -8.91
C GLY A 48 1.67 0.09 -7.85
N LEU A 49 1.62 1.40 -8.08
CA LEU A 49 0.95 2.35 -7.16
C LEU A 49 -0.59 2.26 -7.27
N LYS A 50 -1.12 1.91 -8.44
CA LYS A 50 -2.54 1.62 -8.64
C LYS A 50 -2.95 0.34 -7.91
N ASP A 51 -2.10 -0.69 -7.93
CA ASP A 51 -2.31 -1.92 -7.14
C ASP A 51 -2.38 -1.59 -5.64
N GLN A 52 -1.44 -0.76 -5.16
CA GLN A 52 -1.46 -0.30 -3.76
C GLN A 52 -2.73 0.49 -3.43
N THR A 53 -3.21 1.35 -4.35
CA THR A 53 -4.47 2.09 -4.17
C THR A 53 -5.67 1.15 -4.06
N LEU A 54 -5.72 0.13 -4.92
CA LEU A 54 -6.77 -0.90 -4.87
C LEU A 54 -6.71 -1.69 -3.56
N ALA A 55 -5.52 -2.01 -3.07
CA ALA A 55 -5.35 -2.66 -1.77
C ALA A 55 -5.85 -1.77 -0.61
N LEU A 56 -5.59 -0.47 -0.64
CA LEU A 56 -6.12 0.47 0.36
C LEU A 56 -7.64 0.57 0.33
N GLN A 57 -8.23 0.58 -0.87
CA GLN A 57 -9.68 0.55 -1.04
C GLN A 57 -10.27 -0.76 -0.48
N TRP A 58 -9.61 -1.90 -0.75
CA TRP A 58 -10.02 -3.20 -0.21
C TRP A 58 -9.98 -3.18 1.33
N VAL A 59 -8.89 -2.69 1.94
CA VAL A 59 -8.80 -2.53 3.39
C VAL A 59 -9.93 -1.66 3.92
N LYS A 60 -10.18 -0.50 3.30
CA LYS A 60 -11.26 0.40 3.73
C LYS A 60 -12.64 -0.28 3.73
N ASN A 61 -12.89 -1.15 2.76
CA ASN A 61 -14.19 -1.81 2.58
C ASN A 61 -14.36 -3.08 3.42
N HIS A 62 -13.27 -3.77 3.78
CA HIS A 62 -13.34 -5.13 4.33
C HIS A 62 -12.68 -5.29 5.70
N ILE A 63 -11.88 -4.34 6.18
CA ILE A 63 -11.10 -4.55 7.42
C ILE A 63 -11.99 -4.72 8.66
N ALA A 64 -13.22 -4.23 8.62
CA ALA A 64 -14.21 -4.44 9.68
C ALA A 64 -14.52 -5.92 9.93
N ASP A 65 -14.53 -6.74 8.86
CA ASP A 65 -14.80 -8.18 8.95
C ASP A 65 -13.66 -8.94 9.67
N PHE A 66 -12.49 -8.32 9.78
CA PHE A 66 -11.30 -8.84 10.47
C PHE A 66 -11.08 -8.19 11.84
N GLY A 67 -12.05 -7.44 12.35
CA GLY A 67 -11.98 -6.76 13.64
C GLY A 67 -11.23 -5.41 13.63
N GLY A 68 -10.87 -4.89 12.46
CA GLY A 68 -10.23 -3.58 12.33
C GLY A 68 -11.23 -2.43 12.18
N ASP A 69 -10.79 -1.20 12.48
CA ASP A 69 -11.61 -0.01 12.28
C ASP A 69 -11.25 0.67 10.94
N PRO A 70 -12.17 0.70 9.95
CA PRO A 70 -11.91 1.31 8.64
C PRO A 70 -11.64 2.82 8.73
N ASN A 71 -11.95 3.49 9.84
CA ASN A 71 -11.67 4.90 10.09
C ASN A 71 -10.35 5.14 10.85
N LYS A 72 -9.60 4.08 11.18
CA LYS A 72 -8.29 4.16 11.84
C LYS A 72 -7.21 3.42 11.06
N VAL A 73 -7.20 3.60 9.74
CA VAL A 73 -6.20 2.98 8.89
C VAL A 73 -4.90 3.80 8.91
N THR A 74 -3.79 3.13 9.25
CA THR A 74 -2.44 3.69 9.19
C THR A 74 -1.63 2.98 8.12
N ILE A 75 -1.03 3.74 7.20
CA ILE A 75 -0.09 3.17 6.21
C ILE A 75 1.35 3.42 6.63
N ALA A 76 2.17 2.38 6.51
CA ALA A 76 3.59 2.39 6.85
C ALA A 76 4.40 1.64 5.79
N GLY A 77 5.64 2.06 5.57
CA GLY A 77 6.56 1.38 4.66
C GLY A 77 7.98 1.88 4.82
N MET A 78 8.96 1.07 4.39
CA MET A 78 10.38 1.40 4.47
C MET A 78 10.97 1.57 3.06
N SER A 79 11.89 2.51 2.86
CA SER A 79 12.58 2.75 1.58
C SER A 79 11.58 3.04 0.45
N ALA A 80 11.52 2.21 -0.60
CA ALA A 80 10.49 2.33 -1.65
C ALA A 80 9.05 2.23 -1.10
N GLY A 81 8.85 1.52 0.02
CA GLY A 81 7.57 1.52 0.73
C GLY A 81 7.27 2.87 1.40
N GLY A 82 8.27 3.53 1.99
CA GLY A 82 8.13 4.88 2.56
C GLY A 82 7.87 5.93 1.47
N ALA A 83 8.54 5.79 0.32
CA ALA A 83 8.24 6.59 -0.86
C ALA A 83 6.80 6.34 -1.37
N SER A 84 6.34 5.09 -1.36
CA SER A 84 4.95 4.73 -1.69
C SER A 84 3.95 5.39 -0.73
N VAL A 85 4.23 5.36 0.58
CA VAL A 85 3.43 6.09 1.59
C VAL A 85 3.34 7.56 1.21
N HIS A 86 4.47 8.21 0.90
CA HIS A 86 4.51 9.60 0.47
C HIS A 86 3.64 9.83 -0.79
N TYR A 87 3.77 8.99 -1.83
CA TYR A 87 2.92 9.11 -3.03
C TYR A 87 1.42 9.02 -2.72
N HIS A 88 1.02 8.14 -1.79
CA HIS A 88 -0.37 8.06 -1.32
C HIS A 88 -0.80 9.24 -0.44
N MET A 89 0.14 10.02 0.11
CA MET A 89 -0.20 11.28 0.78
C MET A 89 -0.61 12.36 -0.22
N LEU A 90 0.05 12.38 -1.38
CA LEU A 90 -0.11 13.39 -2.41
C LEU A 90 -1.22 13.02 -3.42
N SER A 91 -1.41 11.73 -3.68
CA SER A 91 -2.32 11.26 -4.72
C SER A 91 -3.79 11.48 -4.34
N PRO A 92 -4.59 12.15 -5.19
CA PRO A 92 -6.03 12.28 -4.96
C PRO A 92 -6.75 10.92 -5.01
N LEU A 93 -6.20 9.93 -5.72
CA LEU A 93 -6.78 8.59 -5.84
C LEU A 93 -6.76 7.81 -4.54
N SER A 94 -5.93 8.21 -3.57
CA SER A 94 -5.79 7.53 -2.28
C SER A 94 -6.47 8.28 -1.13
N LYS A 95 -7.13 9.41 -1.44
CA LYS A 95 -7.81 10.25 -0.46
C LYS A 95 -9.00 9.49 0.14
N GLY A 96 -9.05 9.41 1.46
CA GLY A 96 -10.15 8.77 2.20
C GLY A 96 -9.96 7.30 2.54
N TYR A 97 -8.89 6.65 2.06
CA TYR A 97 -8.60 5.24 2.39
C TYR A 97 -7.63 5.06 3.56
N ASN A 98 -7.04 6.15 4.05
CA ASN A 98 -6.14 6.14 5.20
C ASN A 98 -6.30 7.41 6.04
N ASN A 99 -6.02 7.29 7.33
CA ASN A 99 -6.23 8.34 8.32
C ASN A 99 -4.89 8.83 8.91
N ARG A 100 -3.88 7.97 8.97
CA ARG A 100 -2.54 8.27 9.49
C ARG A 100 -1.47 7.65 8.59
N LYS A 101 -0.29 8.27 8.53
CA LYS A 101 0.80 7.92 7.59
C LYS A 101 2.15 7.98 8.31
N PHE A 102 2.98 6.97 8.16
CA PHE A 102 4.37 6.94 8.62
C PHE A 102 5.29 6.48 7.48
N ALA A 103 6.38 7.20 7.23
CA ALA A 103 7.36 6.93 6.16
C ALA A 103 8.64 6.30 6.70
#